data_AF-A0A7S0Q232-F1
#
_entry.id   AF-A0A7S0Q232-F1
#
_cell.length_a   1.000
_cell.length_b   1.000
_cell.length_c   1.000
_cell.angle_alpha   90.00
_cell.angle_beta   90.00
_cell.angle_gamma   90.00
#
_symmetry.space_group_name_H-M   'P 1'
#
loop_
_entity.id
_entity.type
_entity.pdbx_description
1 polymer ?
#
loop_
_entity_poly.entity_id
_entity_poly.type
_entity_poly.pdbx_seq_one_letter_code
_entity_poly.pdbx_strand_id
1 'polypeptide(L)'
;EESVLNMAAASRASEVSEAASSFHGYKPLLVLADVANSVSTYVGESAHAMEAALKAVPELAGHHREVEQGIEWWTLKMQRVGDMSFDQLEAQALEEVFRVPAEADAAMRADEDDGSDDPEAAELWKSLQRAMVIRHGLQRKLAAVSEAHAQWDARRAQFEQMVTSCDRSAVGQILDHAERLRESLNATGRPAPQQAARCAQALALVAPKNSFVVPRRLAQRREPISTVSLSDLQQLSSMLCA
;
A
#
# COMPACT_ATOMS: atom_id res chain seq x y z
N GLU A 1 -15.86 -24.71 -37.56
CA GLU A 1 -16.45 -25.14 -36.28
C GLU A 1 -15.77 -24.48 -35.08
N GLU A 2 -14.42 -24.38 -35.02
CA GLU A 2 -13.69 -23.60 -33.97
C GLU A 2 -14.14 -22.13 -33.82
N SER A 3 -14.41 -21.43 -34.93
CA SER A 3 -14.86 -20.04 -34.89
C SER A 3 -16.25 -19.86 -34.28
N VAL A 4 -17.13 -20.86 -34.40
CA VAL A 4 -18.49 -20.82 -33.83
C VAL A 4 -18.45 -21.16 -32.34
N LEU A 5 -17.59 -22.10 -31.94
CA LEU A 5 -17.33 -22.44 -30.54
C LEU A 5 -16.71 -21.26 -29.78
N ASN A 6 -15.76 -20.53 -30.40
CA ASN A 6 -15.17 -19.33 -29.78
C ASN A 6 -16.17 -18.17 -29.64
N MET A 7 -17.08 -17.97 -30.61
CA MET A 7 -18.15 -16.97 -30.46
C MET A 7 -19.14 -17.34 -29.34
N ALA A 8 -19.51 -18.62 -29.22
CA ALA A 8 -20.42 -19.06 -28.16
C ALA A 8 -19.78 -18.95 -26.76
N ALA A 9 -18.48 -19.24 -26.65
CA ALA A 9 -17.73 -19.06 -25.40
C ALA A 9 -17.61 -17.57 -25.02
N ALA A 10 -17.32 -16.69 -25.98
CA ALA A 10 -17.24 -15.25 -25.76
C ALA A 10 -18.61 -14.65 -25.36
N SER A 11 -19.70 -15.10 -25.99
CA SER A 11 -21.07 -14.67 -25.63
C SER A 11 -21.43 -15.08 -24.20
N ARG A 12 -21.12 -16.33 -23.80
CA ARG A 12 -21.37 -16.80 -22.43
C ARG A 12 -20.51 -16.09 -21.41
N ALA A 13 -19.24 -15.82 -21.71
CA ALA A 13 -18.38 -15.04 -20.83
C ALA A 13 -18.87 -13.60 -20.65
N SER A 14 -19.43 -13.01 -21.71
CA SER A 14 -20.05 -11.68 -21.66
C SER A 14 -21.32 -11.66 -20.79
N GLU A 15 -22.20 -12.64 -20.95
CA GLU A 15 -23.44 -12.77 -20.15
C GLU A 15 -23.14 -13.02 -18.66
N VAL A 16 -22.18 -13.91 -18.37
CA VAL A 16 -21.72 -14.18 -17.00
C VAL A 16 -21.08 -12.93 -16.39
N SER A 17 -20.31 -12.17 -17.18
CA SER A 17 -19.68 -10.93 -16.73
C SER A 17 -20.73 -9.83 -16.45
N GLU A 18 -21.82 -9.73 -17.21
CA GLU A 18 -22.88 -8.75 -16.95
C GLU A 18 -23.68 -9.09 -15.70
N ALA A 19 -24.11 -10.34 -15.54
CA ALA A 19 -24.82 -10.79 -14.33
C ALA A 19 -23.96 -10.60 -13.07
N ALA A 20 -22.67 -10.97 -13.15
CA ALA A 20 -21.71 -10.74 -12.07
C ALA A 20 -21.48 -9.24 -11.81
N SER A 21 -21.48 -8.40 -12.83
CA SER A 21 -21.31 -6.95 -12.67
C SER A 21 -22.48 -6.33 -11.90
N SER A 22 -23.70 -6.73 -12.23
CA SER A 22 -24.92 -6.27 -11.56
C SER A 22 -24.99 -6.79 -10.11
N PHE A 23 -24.58 -8.03 -9.88
CA PHE A 23 -24.59 -8.65 -8.55
C PHE A 23 -23.50 -8.08 -7.61
N HIS A 24 -22.27 -7.95 -8.09
CA HIS A 24 -21.14 -7.50 -7.27
C HIS A 24 -20.99 -5.97 -7.22
N GLY A 25 -21.63 -5.24 -8.15
CA GLY A 25 -21.57 -3.77 -8.26
C GLY A 25 -20.27 -3.25 -8.89
N TYR A 26 -19.45 -4.14 -9.45
CA TYR A 26 -18.23 -3.82 -10.20
C TYR A 26 -17.98 -4.90 -11.25
N LYS A 27 -17.24 -4.57 -12.31
CA LYS A 27 -16.92 -5.51 -13.39
C LYS A 27 -15.78 -6.45 -12.96
N PRO A 28 -16.01 -7.77 -12.81
CA PRO A 28 -14.97 -8.70 -12.36
C PRO A 28 -13.73 -8.72 -13.26
N LEU A 29 -13.94 -8.62 -14.58
CA LEU A 29 -12.86 -8.55 -15.56
C LEU A 29 -11.92 -7.35 -15.35
N LEU A 30 -12.45 -6.21 -14.89
CA LEU A 30 -11.60 -5.04 -14.59
C LEU A 30 -10.74 -5.29 -13.35
N VAL A 31 -11.28 -5.97 -12.33
CA VAL A 31 -10.51 -6.32 -11.13
C VAL A 31 -9.38 -7.29 -11.49
N LEU A 32 -9.67 -8.31 -12.31
CA LEU A 32 -8.67 -9.27 -12.76
C LEU A 32 -7.59 -8.60 -13.62
N ALA A 33 -7.98 -7.68 -14.52
CA ALA A 33 -7.04 -6.88 -15.30
C ALA A 33 -6.14 -6.00 -14.41
N ASP A 34 -6.68 -5.38 -13.36
CA ASP A 34 -5.89 -4.59 -12.40
C ASP A 34 -4.87 -5.46 -11.64
N VAL A 35 -5.25 -6.69 -11.27
CA VAL A 35 -4.33 -7.65 -10.63
C VAL A 35 -3.22 -8.05 -11.60
N ALA A 36 -3.55 -8.39 -12.85
CA ALA A 36 -2.56 -8.74 -13.87
C ALA A 36 -1.58 -7.58 -14.13
N ASN A 37 -2.09 -6.36 -14.26
CA ASN A 37 -1.29 -5.15 -14.43
C ASN A 37 -0.37 -4.89 -13.24
N SER A 38 -0.87 -5.12 -12.01
CA SER A 38 -0.08 -4.97 -10.79
C SER A 38 1.09 -5.94 -10.76
N VAL A 39 0.87 -7.21 -11.13
CA VAL A 39 1.95 -8.20 -11.18
C VAL A 39 2.96 -7.90 -12.28
N SER A 40 2.51 -7.46 -13.46
CA SER A 40 3.41 -7.01 -14.52
C SER A 40 4.31 -5.86 -14.04
N THR A 41 3.74 -4.90 -13.29
CA THR A 41 4.49 -3.82 -12.66
C THR A 41 5.54 -4.36 -11.68
N TYR A 42 5.17 -5.26 -10.77
CA TYR A 42 6.09 -5.86 -9.81
C TYR A 42 7.23 -6.65 -10.49
N VAL A 43 6.94 -7.36 -11.58
CA VAL A 43 7.98 -8.06 -12.36
C VAL A 43 8.97 -7.05 -12.94
N GLY A 44 8.49 -5.93 -13.49
CA GLY A 44 9.35 -4.85 -14.00
C GLY A 44 10.20 -4.19 -12.91
N GLU A 45 9.62 -3.85 -11.77
CA GLU A 45 10.35 -3.27 -10.63
C GLU A 45 11.40 -4.24 -10.08
N SER A 46 11.06 -5.54 -10.01
CA SER A 46 11.99 -6.59 -9.58
C SER A 46 13.15 -6.76 -10.56
N ALA A 47 12.89 -6.69 -11.87
CA ALA A 47 13.92 -6.73 -12.90
C ALA A 47 14.90 -5.56 -12.76
N HIS A 48 14.40 -4.34 -12.57
CA HIS A 48 15.23 -3.15 -12.35
C HIS A 48 16.04 -3.24 -11.06
N ALA A 49 15.44 -3.72 -9.97
CA ALA A 49 16.15 -3.92 -8.71
C ALA A 49 17.27 -4.98 -8.86
N MET A 50 16.99 -6.07 -9.56
CA MET A 50 17.96 -7.13 -9.85
C MET A 50 19.11 -6.61 -10.74
N GLU A 51 18.81 -5.76 -11.72
CA GLU A 51 19.81 -5.14 -12.59
C GLU A 51 20.74 -4.21 -11.83
N ALA A 52 20.17 -3.34 -11.00
CA ALA A 52 20.94 -2.46 -10.15
C ALA A 52 21.83 -3.24 -9.17
N ALA A 53 21.31 -4.33 -8.59
CA ALA A 53 22.07 -5.17 -7.68
C ALA A 53 23.23 -5.90 -8.38
N LEU A 54 22.99 -6.48 -9.56
CA LEU A 54 24.01 -7.22 -10.30
C LEU A 54 25.10 -6.30 -10.87
N LYS A 55 24.75 -5.09 -11.32
CA LYS A 55 25.73 -4.07 -11.76
C LYS A 55 26.58 -3.51 -10.61
N ALA A 56 26.12 -3.63 -9.37
CA ALA A 56 26.90 -3.23 -8.19
C ALA A 56 27.96 -4.29 -7.79
N VAL A 57 27.91 -5.50 -8.37
CA VAL A 57 28.86 -6.58 -8.05
C VAL A 57 30.19 -6.34 -8.77
N PRO A 58 31.31 -6.19 -8.05
CA PRO A 58 32.61 -5.88 -8.65
C PRO A 58 33.10 -6.93 -9.67
N GLU A 59 32.77 -8.20 -9.42
CA GLU A 59 33.12 -9.34 -10.29
C GLU A 59 32.44 -9.28 -11.66
N LEU A 60 31.32 -8.55 -11.76
CA LEU A 60 30.51 -8.40 -12.97
C LEU A 60 30.74 -7.06 -13.68
N ALA A 61 31.67 -6.23 -13.21
CA ALA A 61 31.89 -4.87 -13.75
C ALA A 61 32.22 -4.85 -15.26
N GLY A 62 32.83 -5.92 -15.78
CA GLY A 62 33.12 -6.09 -17.21
C GLY A 62 31.99 -6.68 -18.04
N HIS A 63 30.91 -7.17 -17.39
CA HIS A 63 29.84 -7.97 -18.01
C HIS A 63 28.46 -7.31 -17.91
N HIS A 64 28.40 -5.98 -17.76
CA HIS A 64 27.12 -5.26 -17.60
C HIS A 64 26.15 -5.48 -18.77
N ARG A 65 26.66 -5.69 -19.99
CA ARG A 65 25.83 -5.94 -21.16
C ARG A 65 25.18 -7.33 -21.11
N GLU A 66 25.93 -8.35 -20.70
CA GLU A 66 25.39 -9.70 -20.51
C GLU A 66 24.38 -9.73 -19.36
N VAL A 67 24.61 -8.95 -18.30
CA VAL A 67 23.66 -8.77 -17.19
C VAL A 67 22.35 -8.14 -17.70
N GLU A 68 22.42 -7.03 -18.45
CA GLU A 68 21.23 -6.39 -19.04
C GLU A 68 20.42 -7.38 -19.90
N GLN A 69 21.08 -8.10 -20.81
CA GLN A 69 20.44 -9.08 -21.69
C GLN A 69 19.83 -10.26 -20.92
N GLY A 70 20.52 -10.74 -19.89
CA GLY A 70 20.02 -11.82 -19.03
C GLY A 70 18.75 -11.42 -18.29
N ILE A 71 18.69 -10.18 -17.81
CA ILE A 71 17.54 -9.63 -17.09
C ILE A 71 16.37 -9.35 -18.03
N GLU A 72 16.64 -8.82 -19.23
CA GLU A 72 15.61 -8.64 -20.25
C GLU A 72 14.96 -9.98 -20.62
N TRP A 73 15.77 -11.02 -20.83
CA TRP A 73 15.26 -12.37 -21.12
C TRP A 73 14.49 -12.98 -19.95
N TRP A 74 14.97 -12.78 -18.73
CA TRP A 74 14.25 -13.20 -17.52
C TRP A 74 12.90 -12.50 -17.41
N THR A 75 12.85 -11.18 -17.63
CA THR A 75 11.64 -10.37 -17.57
C THR A 75 10.62 -10.87 -18.58
N LEU A 76 11.04 -11.09 -19.83
CA LEU A 76 10.19 -11.61 -20.89
C LEU A 76 9.65 -13.01 -20.57
N LYS A 77 10.45 -13.87 -19.93
CA LYS A 77 9.97 -15.17 -19.44
C LYS A 77 8.96 -15.04 -18.32
N MET A 78 9.22 -14.19 -17.34
CA MET A 78 8.30 -13.98 -16.21
C MET A 78 6.97 -13.38 -16.68
N GLN A 79 6.99 -12.48 -17.65
CA GLN A 79 5.78 -11.96 -18.28
C GLN A 79 4.98 -13.07 -18.96
N ARG A 80 5.61 -13.93 -19.78
CA ARG A 80 4.90 -15.07 -20.40
C ARG A 80 4.32 -16.06 -19.40
N VAL A 81 5.06 -16.36 -18.33
CA VAL A 81 4.56 -17.22 -17.25
C VAL A 81 3.40 -16.54 -16.52
N GLY A 82 3.52 -15.24 -16.29
CA GLY A 82 2.45 -14.39 -15.77
C GLY A 82 1.19 -14.52 -16.63
N ASP A 83 1.27 -14.20 -17.92
CA ASP A 83 0.14 -14.23 -18.86
C ASP A 83 -0.58 -15.60 -18.82
N MET A 84 0.15 -16.70 -18.97
CA MET A 84 -0.44 -18.05 -18.95
C MET A 84 -1.10 -18.39 -17.60
N SER A 85 -0.51 -17.93 -16.50
CA SER A 85 -1.05 -18.18 -15.16
C SER A 85 -2.27 -17.28 -14.89
N PHE A 86 -2.28 -16.08 -15.45
CA PHE A 86 -3.39 -15.14 -15.35
C PHE A 86 -4.59 -15.59 -16.18
N ASP A 87 -4.39 -16.18 -17.35
CA ASP A 87 -5.48 -16.78 -18.13
C ASP A 87 -6.18 -17.89 -17.31
N GLN A 88 -5.40 -18.73 -16.61
CA GLN A 88 -5.93 -19.77 -15.74
C GLN A 88 -6.63 -19.21 -14.50
N LEU A 89 -6.03 -18.20 -13.87
CA LEU A 89 -6.60 -17.51 -12.71
C LEU A 89 -7.88 -16.77 -13.08
N GLU A 90 -7.95 -16.14 -14.25
CA GLU A 90 -9.14 -15.46 -14.76
C GLU A 90 -10.27 -16.47 -14.95
N ALA A 91 -10.00 -17.59 -15.62
CA ALA A 91 -11.00 -18.64 -15.81
C ALA A 91 -11.53 -19.18 -14.47
N GLN A 92 -10.65 -19.52 -13.53
CA GLN A 92 -11.03 -20.01 -12.21
C GLN A 92 -11.77 -18.96 -11.37
N ALA A 93 -11.32 -17.71 -11.38
CA ALA A 93 -11.95 -16.65 -10.62
C ALA A 93 -13.37 -16.36 -11.13
N LEU A 94 -13.57 -16.34 -12.44
CA LEU A 94 -14.90 -16.16 -13.02
C LEU A 94 -15.83 -17.34 -12.72
N GLU A 95 -15.31 -18.57 -12.69
CA GLU A 95 -16.10 -19.77 -12.45
C GLU A 95 -16.44 -20.00 -10.96
N GLU A 96 -15.52 -19.68 -10.05
CA GLU A 96 -15.66 -20.03 -8.63
C GLU A 96 -15.91 -18.82 -7.72
N VAL A 97 -15.26 -17.69 -7.98
CA VAL A 97 -15.26 -16.53 -7.07
C VAL A 97 -16.34 -15.53 -7.45
N PHE A 98 -16.43 -15.19 -8.73
CA PHE A 98 -17.36 -14.18 -9.25
C PHE A 98 -18.69 -14.76 -9.72
N ARG A 99 -18.82 -16.09 -9.69
CA ARG A 99 -20.07 -16.76 -10.06
C ARG A 99 -21.22 -16.28 -9.20
N VAL A 100 -22.27 -15.82 -9.87
CA VAL A 100 -23.53 -15.48 -9.22
C VAL A 100 -24.27 -16.79 -8.91
N PRO A 101 -24.68 -17.03 -7.65
CA PRO A 101 -25.52 -18.18 -7.30
C PRO A 101 -26.81 -18.18 -8.12
N ALA A 102 -27.26 -19.35 -8.56
CA ALA A 102 -28.43 -19.47 -9.44
C ALA A 102 -29.69 -18.88 -8.81
N GLU A 103 -29.82 -18.95 -7.49
CA GLU A 103 -30.93 -18.38 -6.73
C GLU A 103 -30.90 -16.85 -6.74
N ALA A 104 -29.70 -16.26 -6.67
CA ALA A 104 -29.52 -14.80 -6.74
C ALA A 104 -29.76 -14.27 -8.15
N ASP A 105 -29.27 -14.99 -9.17
CA ASP A 105 -29.49 -14.67 -10.58
C ASP A 105 -30.97 -14.78 -10.98
N ALA A 106 -31.65 -15.85 -10.55
CA ALA A 106 -33.08 -16.04 -10.79
C ALA A 106 -33.93 -14.93 -10.17
N ALA A 107 -33.59 -14.48 -8.97
CA ALA A 107 -34.37 -13.47 -8.29
C ALA A 107 -34.01 -12.04 -8.73
N MET A 108 -32.81 -11.80 -9.28
CA MET A 108 -32.50 -10.58 -10.03
C MET A 108 -33.30 -10.50 -11.35
N ARG A 109 -33.49 -11.62 -12.05
CA ARG A 109 -34.34 -11.67 -13.25
C ARG A 109 -35.83 -11.60 -12.94
N ALA A 110 -36.28 -12.13 -11.81
CA ALA A 110 -37.67 -12.05 -11.37
C ALA A 110 -38.11 -10.60 -11.09
N ASP A 111 -37.22 -9.77 -10.53
CA ASP A 111 -37.45 -8.32 -10.34
C ASP A 111 -37.57 -7.56 -11.68
N GLU A 112 -37.04 -8.09 -12.79
CA GLU A 112 -37.12 -7.47 -14.12
C GLU A 112 -38.37 -7.88 -14.92
N ASP A 113 -38.91 -9.08 -14.69
CA ASP A 113 -39.97 -9.69 -15.53
C ASP A 113 -41.33 -9.83 -14.84
N ASP A 114 -41.40 -9.73 -13.50
CA ASP A 114 -42.65 -9.91 -12.76
C ASP A 114 -43.20 -8.58 -12.25
N GLY A 115 -44.27 -8.10 -12.88
CA GLY A 115 -45.15 -7.06 -12.33
C GLY A 115 -45.99 -7.56 -11.15
N SER A 116 -45.49 -8.53 -10.39
CA SER A 116 -46.10 -9.00 -9.15
C SER A 116 -45.33 -8.40 -7.98
N ASP A 117 -45.94 -7.35 -7.40
CA ASP A 117 -45.49 -6.72 -6.16
C ASP A 117 -45.63 -7.73 -5.00
N ASP A 118 -44.68 -8.66 -4.83
CA ASP A 118 -44.47 -9.30 -3.54
C ASP A 118 -43.57 -8.38 -2.70
N PRO A 119 -44.15 -7.49 -1.87
CA PRO A 119 -43.37 -6.49 -1.13
C PRO A 119 -42.40 -7.16 -0.16
N GLU A 120 -42.70 -8.37 0.31
CA GLU A 120 -41.86 -9.08 1.27
C GLU A 120 -40.58 -9.63 0.61
N ALA A 121 -40.70 -10.17 -0.60
CA ALA A 121 -39.55 -10.60 -1.40
C ALA A 121 -38.65 -9.42 -1.78
N ALA A 122 -39.24 -8.30 -2.22
CA ALA A 122 -38.51 -7.07 -2.57
C ALA A 122 -37.80 -6.44 -1.34
N GLU A 123 -38.44 -6.48 -0.17
CA GLU A 123 -37.86 -5.99 1.10
C GLU A 123 -36.68 -6.87 1.53
N LEU A 124 -36.81 -8.19 1.41
CA LEU A 124 -35.74 -9.16 1.68
C LEU A 124 -34.57 -8.98 0.71
N TRP A 125 -34.84 -8.70 -0.56
CA TRP A 125 -33.78 -8.42 -1.52
C TRP A 125 -33.00 -7.15 -1.21
N LYS A 126 -33.71 -6.06 -0.91
CA LYS A 126 -33.09 -4.80 -0.45
C LYS A 126 -32.32 -5.01 0.84
N SER A 127 -32.78 -5.88 1.73
CA SER A 127 -32.06 -6.25 2.95
C SER A 127 -30.76 -7.00 2.63
N LEU A 128 -30.79 -7.97 1.72
CA LEU A 128 -29.61 -8.73 1.32
C LEU A 128 -28.58 -7.86 0.61
N GLN A 129 -29.02 -6.99 -0.31
CA GLN A 129 -28.14 -6.01 -0.96
C GLN A 129 -27.47 -5.08 0.05
N ARG A 130 -28.23 -4.56 1.02
CA ARG A 130 -27.67 -3.74 2.12
C ARG A 130 -26.64 -4.53 2.93
N ALA A 131 -26.94 -5.78 3.28
CA ALA A 131 -26.03 -6.65 4.02
C ALA A 131 -24.74 -6.94 3.23
N MET A 132 -24.82 -7.16 1.92
CA MET A 132 -23.65 -7.36 1.06
C MET A 132 -22.77 -6.12 0.97
N VAL A 133 -23.35 -4.93 0.81
CA VAL A 133 -22.59 -3.67 0.79
C VAL A 133 -21.89 -3.45 2.14
N ILE A 134 -22.57 -3.70 3.25
CA ILE A 134 -22.00 -3.62 4.60
C ILE A 134 -20.84 -4.62 4.75
N ARG A 135 -21.02 -5.87 4.31
CA ARG A 135 -19.98 -6.91 4.36
C ARG A 135 -18.73 -6.49 3.59
N HIS A 136 -18.87 -6.01 2.35
CA HIS A 136 -17.75 -5.53 1.56
C HIS A 136 -17.07 -4.30 2.16
N GLY A 137 -17.84 -3.39 2.77
CA GLY A 137 -17.29 -2.26 3.52
C GLY A 137 -16.46 -2.71 4.72
N LEU A 138 -16.92 -3.72 5.45
CA LEU A 138 -16.19 -4.30 6.59
C LEU A 138 -14.93 -5.06 6.14
N GLN A 139 -14.99 -5.81 5.04
CA GLN A 139 -13.81 -6.48 4.48
C GLN A 139 -12.72 -5.50 4.07
N ARG A 140 -13.08 -4.38 3.44
CA ARG A 140 -12.12 -3.31 3.13
C ARG A 140 -11.48 -2.69 4.38
N LYS A 141 -12.29 -2.46 5.43
CA LYS A 141 -11.76 -1.99 6.72
C LYS A 141 -10.83 -3.01 7.37
N LEU A 142 -11.19 -4.30 7.31
CA LEU A 142 -10.36 -5.38 7.83
C LEU A 142 -9.01 -5.45 7.10
N ALA A 143 -9.01 -5.34 5.77
CA ALA A 143 -7.80 -5.30 4.97
C ALA A 143 -6.91 -4.10 5.34
N ALA A 144 -7.47 -2.89 5.42
CA ALA A 144 -6.74 -1.70 5.82
C ALA A 144 -6.13 -1.82 7.24
N VAL A 145 -6.88 -2.40 8.19
CA VAL A 145 -6.38 -2.66 9.54
C VAL A 145 -5.26 -3.70 9.53
N SER A 146 -5.39 -4.76 8.73
CA SER A 146 -4.36 -5.80 8.62
C SER A 146 -3.05 -5.25 8.04
N GLU A 147 -3.14 -4.36 7.04
CA GLU A 147 -1.97 -3.69 6.46
C GLU A 147 -1.31 -2.73 7.47
N ALA A 148 -2.11 -1.93 8.18
CA ALA A 148 -1.59 -1.07 9.23
C ALA A 148 -0.91 -1.87 10.36
N HIS A 149 -1.44 -3.04 10.70
CA HIS A 149 -0.83 -3.95 11.68
C HIS A 149 0.50 -4.51 11.17
N ALA A 150 0.56 -4.97 9.91
CA ALA A 150 1.80 -5.44 9.31
C ALA A 150 2.87 -4.34 9.22
N GLN A 151 2.48 -3.10 8.89
CA GLN A 151 3.39 -1.95 8.90
C GLN A 151 3.90 -1.62 10.31
N TRP A 152 3.04 -1.75 11.33
CA TRP A 152 3.45 -1.60 12.72
C TRP A 152 4.45 -2.68 13.13
N ASP A 153 4.18 -3.94 12.85
CA ASP A 153 5.08 -5.05 13.19
C ASP A 153 6.44 -4.93 12.49
N ALA A 154 6.45 -4.49 11.22
CA ALA A 154 7.69 -4.23 10.49
C ALA A 154 8.54 -3.11 11.13
N ARG A 155 7.88 -2.07 11.69
CA ARG A 155 8.56 -0.94 12.35
C ARG A 155 8.87 -1.22 13.83
N ARG A 156 8.16 -2.17 14.44
CA ARG A 156 8.32 -2.53 15.86
C ARG A 156 9.74 -2.96 16.17
N ALA A 157 10.35 -3.81 15.34
CA ALA A 157 11.73 -4.24 15.53
C ALA A 157 12.73 -3.07 15.48
N GLN A 158 12.50 -2.07 14.61
CA GLN A 158 13.34 -0.86 14.53
C GLN A 158 13.16 0.01 15.78
N PHE A 159 11.93 0.12 16.30
CA PHE A 159 11.66 0.86 17.53
C PHE A 159 12.27 0.18 18.76
N GLU A 160 12.14 -1.15 18.87
CA GLU A 160 12.77 -1.94 19.93
C GLU A 160 14.30 -1.86 19.87
N GLN A 161 14.90 -1.86 18.68
CA GLN A 161 16.32 -1.59 18.48
C GLN A 161 16.73 -0.17 18.88
N MET A 162 15.93 0.85 18.54
CA MET A 162 16.17 2.22 19.02
C MET A 162 16.11 2.30 20.56
N VAL A 163 15.09 1.70 21.18
CA VAL A 163 14.93 1.73 22.64
C VAL A 163 16.06 0.98 23.35
N THR A 164 16.56 -0.11 22.78
CA THR A 164 17.68 -0.88 23.35
C THR A 164 19.06 -0.28 23.05
N SER A 165 19.23 0.40 21.91
CA SER A 165 20.48 1.08 21.53
C SER A 165 20.62 2.49 22.12
N CYS A 166 19.51 3.12 22.51
CA CYS A 166 19.54 4.35 23.29
C CYS A 166 19.97 4.03 24.73
N ASP A 167 21.25 4.20 25.04
CA ASP A 167 21.72 4.34 26.41
C ASP A 167 20.89 5.44 27.09
N ARG A 168 20.06 5.06 28.08
CA ARG A 168 19.21 6.02 28.82
C ARG A 168 20.03 7.18 29.39
N SER A 169 21.32 6.96 29.68
CA SER A 169 22.23 8.02 30.11
C SER A 169 22.57 9.02 29.00
N ALA A 170 22.67 8.59 27.74
CA ALA A 170 22.97 9.47 26.61
C ALA A 170 21.76 10.37 26.26
N VAL A 171 20.54 9.82 26.31
CA VAL A 171 19.31 10.61 26.11
C VAL A 171 19.09 11.58 27.27
N GLY A 172 19.31 11.14 28.51
CA GLY A 172 19.27 12.03 29.68
C GLY A 172 20.31 13.16 29.60
N GLN A 173 21.54 12.86 29.17
CA GLN A 173 22.57 13.87 28.96
C GLN A 173 22.21 14.88 27.88
N ILE A 174 21.56 14.46 26.78
CA ILE A 174 21.13 15.36 25.71
C ILE A 174 20.01 16.29 26.21
N LEU A 175 19.06 15.77 26.99
CA LEU A 175 17.98 16.57 27.57
C LEU A 175 18.51 17.55 28.62
N ASP A 176 19.39 17.11 29.51
CA ASP A 176 20.06 17.98 30.49
C ASP A 176 20.91 19.05 29.82
N HIS A 177 21.53 18.73 28.68
CA HIS A 177 22.35 19.68 27.92
C HIS A 177 21.46 20.67 27.16
N ALA A 178 20.29 20.25 26.67
CA ALA A 178 19.31 21.13 26.04
C ALA A 178 18.65 22.08 27.06
N GLU A 179 18.39 21.60 28.28
CA GLU A 179 17.83 22.40 29.36
C GLU A 179 18.84 23.44 29.87
N ARG A 180 20.10 23.04 30.07
CA ARG A 180 21.20 23.97 30.38
C ARG A 180 21.42 24.99 29.26
N LEU A 181 21.28 24.59 27.99
CA LEU A 181 21.35 25.53 26.86
C LEU A 181 20.20 26.54 26.90
N ARG A 182 18.97 26.07 27.16
CA ARG A 182 17.77 26.91 27.28
C ARG A 182 17.91 27.93 28.41
N GLU A 183 18.40 27.50 29.57
CA GLU A 183 18.68 28.40 30.70
C GLU A 183 19.76 29.43 30.37
N SER A 184 20.84 29.01 29.69
CA SER A 184 21.91 29.93 29.26
C SER A 184 21.43 30.96 28.22
N LEU A 185 20.51 30.58 27.33
CA LEU A 185 19.90 31.46 26.34
C LEU A 185 18.94 32.47 26.99
N ASN A 186 18.15 32.03 27.96
CA ASN A 186 17.26 32.91 28.73
C ASN A 186 18.05 33.89 29.63
N ALA A 187 19.19 33.46 30.18
CA ALA A 187 20.05 34.30 31.03
C ALA A 187 20.83 35.37 30.24
N THR A 188 21.09 35.16 28.94
CA THR A 188 21.93 36.07 28.13
C THR A 188 21.14 37.06 27.27
N GLY A 189 19.81 36.95 27.20
CA GLY A 189 18.91 37.98 26.65
C GLY A 189 19.24 38.47 25.23
N ARG A 190 20.03 37.74 24.43
CA ARG A 190 20.46 38.17 23.09
C ARG A 190 19.87 37.28 21.99
N PRO A 191 19.44 37.87 20.85
CA PRO A 191 18.86 37.12 19.75
C PRO A 191 19.91 36.26 19.04
N ALA A 192 19.43 35.18 18.43
CA ALA A 192 20.12 33.91 18.24
C ALA A 192 20.86 33.61 16.89
N PRO A 193 21.19 34.55 15.97
CA PRO A 193 21.64 34.10 14.65
C PRO A 193 23.10 33.61 14.60
N GLN A 194 23.99 34.07 15.49
CA GLN A 194 25.42 33.70 15.43
C GLN A 194 25.76 32.40 16.20
N GLN A 195 24.95 32.01 17.19
CA GLN A 195 25.19 30.81 18.00
C GLN A 195 24.58 29.53 17.37
N ALA A 196 23.50 29.66 16.60
CA ALA A 196 22.88 28.55 15.86
C ALA A 196 23.85 27.89 14.86
N ALA A 197 24.74 28.69 14.25
CA ALA A 197 25.78 28.19 13.36
C ALA A 197 26.81 27.30 14.09
N ARG A 198 27.12 27.59 15.36
CA ARG A 198 28.04 26.78 16.17
C ARG A 198 27.40 25.47 16.65
N CYS A 199 26.10 25.48 16.97
CA CYS A 199 25.38 24.27 17.35
C CYS A 199 25.15 23.34 16.15
N ALA A 200 24.88 23.88 14.95
CA ALA A 200 24.82 23.09 13.72
C ALA A 200 26.17 22.42 13.39
N GLN A 201 27.30 23.09 13.66
CA GLN A 201 28.64 22.53 13.54
C GLN A 201 28.90 21.39 14.53
N ALA A 202 28.45 21.52 15.77
CA ALA A 202 28.58 20.46 16.78
C ALA A 202 27.70 19.23 16.49
N LEU A 203 26.47 19.45 16.00
CA LEU A 203 25.57 18.37 15.55
C LEU A 203 26.11 17.63 14.33
N ALA A 204 26.81 18.33 13.42
CA ALA A 204 27.47 17.71 12.27
C ALA A 204 28.68 16.83 12.67
N LEU A 205 29.30 17.09 13.82
CA LEU A 205 30.43 16.32 14.36
C LEU A 205 30.01 15.07 15.14
N VAL A 206 28.76 15.01 15.63
CA VAL A 206 28.21 13.89 16.40
C VAL A 206 27.36 12.95 15.52
N ALA A 207 27.09 13.32 14.26
CA ALA A 207 26.41 12.45 13.32
C ALA A 207 27.26 11.19 13.04
N PRO A 208 26.73 9.97 13.25
CA PRO A 208 27.45 8.76 12.87
C PRO A 208 27.68 8.76 11.35
N LYS A 209 28.86 8.29 10.92
CA LYS A 209 29.32 8.23 9.51
C LYS A 209 28.44 7.42 8.55
N ASN A 210 27.31 6.86 9.02
CA ASN A 210 26.32 6.20 8.19
C ASN A 210 25.17 7.16 7.91
N SER A 211 25.41 8.13 7.03
CA SER A 211 24.35 8.96 6.46
C SER A 211 23.43 8.07 5.62
N PHE A 212 22.25 7.73 6.15
CA PHE A 212 21.11 7.46 5.29
C PHE A 212 20.85 8.73 4.47
N VAL A 213 21.17 8.68 3.18
CA VAL A 213 20.75 9.69 2.22
C VAL A 213 19.23 9.58 2.12
N VAL A 214 18.51 10.41 2.87
CA VAL A 214 17.08 10.62 2.64
C VAL A 214 16.96 11.29 1.26
N PRO A 215 16.29 10.68 0.26
CA PRO A 215 16.14 11.31 -1.05
C PRO A 215 15.38 12.63 -0.91
N ARG A 216 16.03 13.72 -1.30
CA ARG A 216 15.56 15.12 -1.24
C ARG A 216 14.30 15.44 -2.07
N ARG A 217 13.56 14.44 -2.58
CA ARG A 217 12.43 14.63 -3.51
C ARG A 217 11.03 14.58 -2.87
N LEU A 218 10.90 14.45 -1.55
CA LEU A 218 9.60 14.52 -0.86
C LEU A 218 9.25 15.90 -0.29
N ALA A 219 10.11 16.91 -0.47
CA ALA A 219 9.94 18.23 0.14
C ALA A 219 9.06 19.22 -0.66
N GLN A 220 8.38 18.81 -1.74
CA GLN A 220 7.60 19.75 -2.57
C GLN A 220 6.08 19.57 -2.56
N ARG A 221 5.52 18.62 -1.81
CA ARG A 221 4.05 18.54 -1.62
C ARG A 221 3.66 18.00 -0.24
N ARG A 222 3.96 18.77 0.81
CA ARG A 222 3.17 18.73 2.04
C ARG A 222 2.97 20.16 2.50
N GLU A 223 1.71 20.58 2.53
CA GLU A 223 1.31 21.77 3.26
C GLU A 223 1.87 21.67 4.69
N PRO A 224 2.43 22.76 5.24
CA PRO A 224 2.94 22.75 6.60
C PRO A 224 1.75 22.50 7.54
N ILE A 225 1.79 21.40 8.29
CA ILE A 225 1.00 21.28 9.52
C ILE A 225 1.49 22.41 10.41
N SER A 226 0.73 23.49 10.42
CA SER A 226 0.97 24.68 11.23
C SER A 226 0.64 24.29 12.68
N THR A 227 1.63 23.82 13.42
CA THR A 227 1.55 23.70 14.88
C THR A 227 1.74 25.10 15.46
N VAL A 228 0.65 25.88 15.53
CA VAL A 228 0.71 27.29 15.93
C VAL A 228 0.65 27.49 17.45
N SER A 229 0.57 26.44 18.28
CA SER A 229 0.64 26.66 19.73
C SER A 229 1.27 25.53 20.54
N LEU A 230 2.10 25.91 21.52
CA LEU A 230 2.71 25.03 22.53
C LEU A 230 1.67 24.31 23.40
N SER A 231 0.42 24.81 23.46
CA SER A 231 -0.70 24.16 24.14
C SER A 231 -1.12 22.85 23.48
N ASP A 232 -1.00 22.73 22.16
CA ASP A 232 -1.40 21.52 21.42
C ASP A 232 -0.43 20.35 21.70
N LEU A 233 0.85 20.65 21.92
CA LEU A 233 1.85 19.66 22.33
C LEU A 233 1.68 19.21 23.78
N GLN A 234 1.18 20.07 24.67
CA GLN A 234 0.86 19.69 26.05
C GLN A 234 -0.43 18.86 26.15
N GLN A 235 -1.41 19.10 25.28
CA GLN A 235 -2.60 18.23 25.17
C GLN A 235 -2.25 16.85 24.62
N LEU A 236 -1.34 16.76 23.66
CA LEU A 236 -0.88 15.46 23.16
C LEU A 236 -0.08 14.67 24.20
N SER A 237 0.72 15.35 25.04
CA SER A 237 1.45 14.66 26.11
C SER A 237 0.53 14.22 27.26
N SER A 238 -0.54 14.96 27.57
CA SER A 238 -1.49 14.56 28.61
C SER A 238 -2.37 13.38 28.18
N MET A 239 -2.71 13.25 26.89
CA MET A 239 -3.46 12.08 26.39
C MET A 239 -2.61 10.81 26.27
N LEU A 240 -1.29 10.92 26.11
CA LEU A 240 -0.39 9.76 26.03
C LEU A 240 0.03 9.22 27.41
N CYS A 241 -0.23 9.97 28.47
CA CYS A 241 0.07 9.60 29.86
C CYS A 241 -1.18 9.22 30.68
N ALA A 242 -2.34 9.04 30.04
CA ALA A 242 -3.56 8.55 30.65
C ALA A 242 -3.79 7.06 30.33
#